data_AF-A0ABD5YX80-F1
#
_entry.id   AF-A0ABD5YX80-F1
#
_cell.length_a   1.000
_cell.length_b   1.000
_cell.length_c   1.000
_cell.angle_alpha   90.00
_cell.angle_beta   90.00
_cell.angle_gamma   90.00
#
_symmetry.space_group_name_H-M   'P 1'
#
loop_
_entity.id
_entity.type
_entity.pdbx_description
1 polymer ?
#
loop_
_entity_poly.entity_id
_entity_poly.type
_entity_poly.pdbx_seq_one_letter_code
_entity_poly.pdbx_strand_id
1 'polypeptide(L)'
;MEIKLPSDPTYRETARLLTESVEAEETYLYLLECERPNETVQTMIQRAESHSYYNTAPSWMEIALRAHHLVYVGQTENPIGRITTHAQGTDDAALFTRLFPPHAVRQLKRCDSRDDALRREALLRQRLNEAIEKLFAYSDLEGDENWFTTIDDSDTAGVVG
;
A
#
# COMPACT_ATOMS: atom_id res chain seq x y z
N MET A 1 3.90 2.22 30.67
CA MET A 1 3.61 1.13 29.72
C MET A 1 4.48 1.37 28.51
N GLU A 2 5.49 0.53 28.31
CA GLU A 2 6.65 0.82 27.45
C GLU A 2 6.48 0.09 26.11
N ILE A 3 6.30 0.85 25.03
CA ILE A 3 6.25 0.29 23.67
C ILE A 3 7.69 -0.03 23.28
N LYS A 4 8.03 -1.32 23.19
CA LYS A 4 9.33 -1.78 22.66
C LYS A 4 9.31 -1.70 21.14
N LEU A 5 9.84 -0.60 20.60
CA LEU A 5 10.16 -0.47 19.18
C LEU A 5 11.34 -1.38 18.81
N PRO A 6 11.41 -1.90 17.58
CA PRO A 6 12.55 -2.68 17.09
C PRO A 6 13.87 -1.94 17.31
N SER A 7 14.91 -2.67 17.72
CA SER A 7 16.22 -2.12 18.13
C SER A 7 17.10 -1.59 16.99
N ASP A 8 16.51 -1.34 15.81
CA ASP A 8 17.24 -0.84 14.66
C ASP A 8 17.41 0.70 14.78
N PRO A 9 18.65 1.21 14.88
CA PRO A 9 18.92 2.64 15.05
C PRO A 9 18.44 3.50 13.86
N THR A 10 18.18 2.89 12.70
CA THR A 10 17.71 3.58 11.49
C THR A 10 16.24 4.03 11.61
N TYR A 11 15.43 3.31 12.39
CA TYR A 11 14.01 3.66 12.61
C TYR A 11 13.82 4.85 13.56
N ARG A 12 14.67 5.00 14.58
CA ARG A 12 14.55 6.09 15.54
C ARG A 12 14.90 7.44 14.93
N GLU A 13 15.94 7.50 14.09
CA GLU A 13 16.35 8.74 13.44
C GLU A 13 15.38 9.14 12.33
N THR A 14 14.84 8.18 11.57
CA THR A 14 13.80 8.45 10.56
C THR A 14 12.49 8.91 11.21
N ALA A 15 12.02 8.24 12.27
CA ALA A 15 10.82 8.65 13.00
C ALA A 15 11.00 10.03 13.68
N ARG A 16 12.23 10.35 14.14
CA ARG A 16 12.59 11.64 14.74
C ARG A 16 12.59 12.78 13.71
N LEU A 17 13.19 12.58 12.54
CA LEU A 17 13.17 13.58 11.45
C LEU A 17 11.76 13.83 10.90
N LEU A 18 10.85 12.87 11.10
CA LEU A 18 9.42 13.01 10.78
C LEU A 18 8.59 13.70 11.87
N THR A 19 9.11 13.86 13.09
CA THR A 19 8.38 14.41 14.25
C THR A 19 8.69 15.88 14.58
N GLU A 20 9.63 16.53 13.89
CA GLU A 20 9.91 17.96 14.12
C GLU A 20 8.83 18.84 13.44
N SER A 21 7.92 19.34 14.29
CA SER A 21 6.85 20.33 14.09
C SER A 21 6.11 20.31 12.75
N VAL A 22 5.13 19.41 12.66
CA VAL A 22 4.00 19.53 11.73
C VAL A 22 2.98 20.48 12.39
N GLU A 23 2.87 21.71 11.89
CA GLU A 23 1.75 22.56 12.28
C GLU A 23 0.44 21.92 11.81
N ALA A 24 -0.56 21.94 12.69
CA ALA A 24 -1.83 21.28 12.47
C ALA A 24 -2.62 22.02 11.37
N GLU A 25 -2.54 21.50 10.13
CA GLU A 25 -3.53 21.57 9.04
C GLU A 25 -2.98 21.00 7.71
N GLU A 26 -1.89 20.22 7.73
CA GLU A 26 -1.18 19.83 6.51
C GLU A 26 -1.42 18.36 6.17
N THR A 27 -1.97 18.08 4.98
CA THR A 27 -2.09 16.71 4.45
C THR A 27 -0.78 16.28 3.79
N TYR A 28 -0.36 15.04 4.04
CA TYR A 28 0.84 14.44 3.47
C TYR A 28 0.49 13.25 2.59
N LEU A 29 1.19 13.13 1.47
CA LEU A 29 1.27 11.93 0.64
C LEU A 29 2.48 11.10 1.06
N TYR A 30 2.32 9.79 1.21
CA TYR A 30 3.41 8.88 1.54
C TYR A 30 3.40 7.63 0.65
N LEU A 31 4.59 7.03 0.51
CA LEU A 31 4.82 5.78 -0.20
C LEU A 31 5.60 4.84 0.69
N LEU A 32 5.04 3.66 0.94
CA LEU A 32 5.66 2.57 1.68
C LEU A 32 6.06 1.46 0.72
N GLU A 33 7.26 0.94 0.91
CA GLU A 33 7.65 -0.32 0.27
C GLU A 33 7.26 -1.49 1.17
N CYS A 34 6.58 -2.45 0.57
CA CYS A 34 6.03 -3.61 1.25
C CYS A 34 6.78 -4.88 0.83
N GLU A 35 6.81 -5.85 1.72
CA GLU A 35 7.37 -7.17 1.45
C GLU A 35 6.30 -8.25 1.46
N ARG A 36 6.62 -9.36 0.78
CA ARG A 36 5.80 -10.56 0.88
C ARG A 36 6.10 -11.24 2.23
N PRO A 37 5.08 -11.54 3.04
CA PRO A 37 5.31 -12.25 4.29
C PRO A 37 5.82 -13.67 4.00
N ASN A 38 6.53 -14.25 4.95
CA ASN A 38 6.97 -15.65 4.90
C ASN A 38 5.80 -16.60 5.25
N GLU A 39 4.77 -16.60 4.42
CA GLU A 39 3.53 -17.36 4.58
C GLU A 39 3.09 -17.99 3.25
N THR A 40 2.22 -19.02 3.31
CA THR A 40 1.68 -19.62 2.09
C THR A 40 0.61 -18.71 1.45
N VAL A 41 0.47 -18.79 0.12
CA VAL A 41 -0.58 -18.06 -0.60
C VAL A 41 -1.96 -18.37 -0.05
N GLN A 42 -2.23 -19.63 0.29
CA GLN A 42 -3.51 -20.06 0.88
C GLN A 42 -3.76 -19.39 2.24
N THR A 43 -2.74 -19.30 3.10
CA THR A 43 -2.85 -18.58 4.38
C THR A 43 -3.16 -17.10 4.17
N MET A 44 -2.52 -16.47 3.18
CA MET A 44 -2.79 -15.07 2.86
C MET A 44 -4.23 -14.88 2.36
N ILE A 45 -4.71 -15.75 1.47
CA ILE A 45 -6.08 -15.73 0.94
C ILE A 45 -7.09 -15.85 2.08
N GLN A 46 -6.91 -16.82 2.99
CA GLN A 46 -7.79 -17.01 4.15
C GLN A 46 -7.84 -15.76 5.04
N ARG A 47 -6.69 -15.11 5.28
CA ARG A 47 -6.64 -13.84 6.02
C ARG A 47 -7.33 -12.71 5.27
N ALA A 48 -7.22 -12.65 3.95
CA ALA A 48 -7.90 -11.65 3.15
C ALA A 48 -9.43 -11.84 3.20
N GLU A 49 -9.89 -13.09 3.05
CA GLU A 49 -11.29 -13.48 3.14
C GLU A 49 -11.88 -13.14 4.51
N SER A 50 -11.18 -13.46 5.60
CA SER A 50 -11.66 -13.22 6.97
C SER A 50 -11.85 -11.74 7.32
N HIS A 51 -11.24 -10.83 6.56
CA HIS A 51 -11.31 -9.38 6.77
C HIS A 51 -12.05 -8.66 5.65
N SER A 52 -12.48 -9.37 4.61
CA SER A 52 -13.26 -8.85 3.51
C SER A 52 -14.74 -8.90 3.87
N TYR A 53 -15.46 -7.83 3.56
CA TYR A 53 -16.92 -7.74 3.79
C TYR A 53 -17.69 -8.90 3.12
N TYR A 54 -17.18 -9.38 1.99
CA TYR A 54 -17.82 -10.44 1.19
C TYR A 54 -17.28 -11.85 1.49
N ASN A 55 -16.37 -12.00 2.46
CA ASN A 55 -15.65 -13.26 2.70
C ASN A 55 -14.93 -13.80 1.44
N THR A 56 -14.52 -12.89 0.56
CA THR A 56 -13.78 -13.21 -0.67
C THR A 56 -12.48 -12.43 -0.70
N ALA A 57 -11.43 -13.04 -1.25
CA ALA A 57 -10.17 -12.35 -1.48
C ALA A 57 -10.39 -11.16 -2.43
N PRO A 58 -9.83 -9.98 -2.15
CA PRO A 58 -9.92 -8.83 -3.04
C PRO A 58 -9.33 -9.13 -4.43
N SER A 59 -9.95 -8.61 -5.50
CA SER A 59 -9.52 -8.84 -6.88
C SER A 59 -8.07 -8.44 -7.16
N TRP A 60 -7.58 -7.40 -6.49
CA TRP A 60 -6.19 -6.94 -6.61
C TRP A 60 -5.16 -7.93 -6.05
N MET A 61 -5.56 -8.87 -5.19
CA MET A 61 -4.65 -9.74 -4.45
C MET A 61 -3.86 -10.67 -5.38
N GLU A 62 -4.49 -11.21 -6.41
CA GLU A 62 -3.82 -12.10 -7.38
C GLU A 62 -2.71 -11.36 -8.15
N ILE A 63 -2.91 -10.07 -8.44
CA ILE A 63 -1.93 -9.22 -9.10
C ILE A 63 -0.77 -8.93 -8.14
N ALA A 64 -1.08 -8.55 -6.89
CA ALA A 64 -0.08 -8.31 -5.86
C ALA A 64 0.82 -9.55 -5.61
N LEU A 65 0.24 -10.75 -5.55
CA LEU A 65 0.99 -12.00 -5.36
C LEU A 65 1.93 -12.34 -6.53
N ARG A 66 1.65 -11.83 -7.73
CA ARG A 66 2.50 -12.00 -8.92
C ARG A 66 3.56 -10.90 -9.06
N ALA A 67 3.36 -9.74 -8.43
CA ALA A 67 4.25 -8.58 -8.54
C ALA A 67 5.59 -8.79 -7.81
N HIS A 68 6.70 -8.48 -8.46
CA HIS A 68 8.04 -8.56 -7.87
C HIS A 68 8.26 -7.49 -6.80
N HIS A 69 7.66 -6.31 -6.98
CA HIS A 69 7.74 -5.19 -6.06
C HIS A 69 6.34 -4.75 -5.63
N LEU A 70 6.20 -4.40 -4.36
CA LEU A 70 4.93 -4.02 -3.75
C LEU A 70 5.08 -2.66 -3.09
N VAL A 71 4.18 -1.74 -3.43
CA VAL A 71 4.16 -0.42 -2.80
C VAL A 71 2.75 -0.04 -2.38
N TYR A 72 2.65 0.57 -1.21
CA TYR A 72 1.44 1.20 -0.71
C TYR A 72 1.57 2.72 -0.82
N VAL A 73 0.58 3.35 -1.44
CA VAL A 73 0.46 4.79 -1.56
C VAL A 73 -0.71 5.21 -0.66
N GLY A 74 -0.54 6.26 0.13
CA GLY A 74 -1.61 6.80 0.95
C GLY A 74 -1.42 8.27 1.26
N GLN A 75 -2.48 8.89 1.77
CA GLN A 75 -2.43 10.25 2.31
C GLN A 75 -2.98 10.34 3.73
N THR A 76 -2.53 11.33 4.50
CA THR A 76 -3.02 11.58 5.85
C THR A 76 -2.60 12.96 6.37
N GLU A 77 -3.36 13.50 7.31
CA GLU A 77 -2.98 14.67 8.13
C GLU A 77 -2.07 14.27 9.33
N ASN A 78 -1.96 12.97 9.64
CA ASN A 78 -1.09 12.45 10.70
C ASN A 78 -0.16 11.36 10.14
N PRO A 79 0.93 11.73 9.43
CA PRO A 79 1.81 10.79 8.75
C PRO A 79 2.44 9.77 9.69
N ILE A 80 2.89 10.21 10.86
CA ILE A 80 3.57 9.33 11.82
C ILE A 80 2.59 8.31 12.39
N GLY A 81 1.41 8.77 12.82
CA GLY A 81 0.37 7.88 13.33
C GLY A 81 -0.03 6.84 12.28
N ARG A 82 -0.32 7.28 11.05
CA ARG A 82 -0.78 6.37 9.99
C ARG A 82 0.29 5.38 9.53
N ILE A 83 1.53 5.82 9.35
CA ILE A 83 2.65 4.92 9.01
C ILE A 83 2.88 3.90 10.13
N THR A 84 2.77 4.33 11.39
CA THR A 84 2.88 3.42 12.55
C THR A 84 1.76 2.38 12.55
N THR A 85 0.52 2.78 12.28
CA THR A 85 -0.62 1.87 12.12
C THR A 85 -0.33 0.80 11.05
N HIS A 86 0.20 1.19 9.88
CA HIS A 86 0.57 0.25 8.82
C HIS A 86 1.70 -0.70 9.24
N ALA A 87 2.75 -0.18 9.89
CA ALA A 87 3.88 -0.98 10.35
C ALA A 87 3.51 -1.99 11.45
N GLN A 88 2.53 -1.66 12.29
CA GLN A 88 2.04 -2.54 13.34
C GLN A 88 1.01 -3.58 12.83
N GLY A 89 0.46 -3.38 11.62
CA GLY A 89 -0.53 -4.28 11.04
C GLY A 89 -1.82 -4.39 11.86
N THR A 90 -2.21 -3.33 12.58
CA THR A 90 -3.43 -3.33 13.40
C THR A 90 -4.68 -3.39 12.52
N ASP A 91 -5.85 -3.62 13.12
CA ASP A 91 -7.12 -3.66 12.39
C ASP A 91 -7.49 -2.32 11.73
N ASP A 92 -6.91 -1.21 12.19
CA ASP A 92 -7.06 0.12 11.58
C ASP A 92 -6.18 0.34 10.34
N ALA A 93 -5.25 -0.59 10.06
CA ALA A 93 -4.39 -0.54 8.88
C ALA A 93 -5.17 -0.99 7.63
N ALA A 94 -4.78 -0.45 6.47
CA ALA A 94 -5.32 -0.92 5.20
C ALA A 94 -5.06 -2.43 5.03
N LEU A 95 -6.06 -3.17 4.52
CA LEU A 95 -5.95 -4.62 4.33
C LEU A 95 -4.70 -5.01 3.55
N PHE A 96 -4.33 -4.22 2.54
CA PHE A 96 -3.08 -4.40 1.80
C PHE A 96 -1.86 -4.48 2.71
N THR A 97 -1.65 -3.48 3.58
CA THR A 97 -0.49 -3.44 4.49
C THR A 97 -0.55 -4.47 5.62
N ARG A 98 -1.75 -5.00 5.93
CA ARG A 98 -1.91 -6.12 6.87
C ARG A 98 -1.44 -7.44 6.25
N LEU A 99 -1.63 -7.60 4.94
CA LEU A 99 -1.20 -8.77 4.17
C LEU A 99 0.25 -8.65 3.67
N PHE A 100 0.69 -7.44 3.33
CA PHE A 100 2.02 -7.12 2.82
C PHE A 100 2.64 -6.03 3.71
N PRO A 101 3.29 -6.41 4.83
CA PRO A 101 3.78 -5.46 5.81
C PRO A 101 4.81 -4.50 5.19
N PRO A 102 4.78 -3.21 5.54
CA PRO A 102 5.78 -2.26 5.06
C PRO A 102 7.11 -2.48 5.78
N HIS A 103 8.22 -2.47 5.03
CA HIS A 103 9.58 -2.53 5.57
C HIS A 103 10.37 -1.23 5.37
N ALA A 104 9.89 -0.31 4.52
CA ALA A 104 10.54 0.99 4.32
C ALA A 104 9.55 2.10 3.97
N VAL A 105 9.83 3.32 4.44
CA VAL A 105 9.21 4.55 3.94
C VAL A 105 10.08 5.07 2.80
N ARG A 106 9.53 5.16 1.58
CA ARG A 106 10.27 5.61 0.40
C ARG A 106 10.03 7.08 0.10
N GLN A 107 8.85 7.58 0.42
CA GLN A 107 8.50 8.97 0.19
C GLN A 107 7.55 9.46 1.29
N LEU A 108 7.78 10.70 1.71
CA LEU A 108 6.79 11.52 2.42
C LEU A 108 6.85 12.91 1.82
N LYS A 109 5.70 13.43 1.39
CA LYS A 109 5.61 14.73 0.73
C LYS A 109 4.39 15.47 1.24
N ARG A 110 4.61 16.69 1.71
CA ARG A 110 3.55 17.63 2.04
C ARG A 110 2.74 18.00 0.79
N CYS A 111 1.44 18.09 0.94
CA CYS A 111 0.49 18.56 -0.07
C CYS A 111 -0.08 19.92 0.34
N ASP A 112 -0.57 20.66 -0.66
CA ASP A 112 -1.09 22.00 -0.44
C ASP A 112 -2.50 21.97 0.17
N SER A 113 -3.23 20.86 -0.04
CA SER A 113 -4.55 20.61 0.52
C SER A 113 -4.87 19.11 0.52
N ARG A 114 -5.96 18.73 1.19
CA ARG A 114 -6.52 17.37 1.13
C ARG A 114 -6.87 16.95 -0.29
N ASP A 115 -7.52 17.82 -1.06
CA ASP A 115 -7.90 17.54 -2.45
C ASP A 115 -6.66 17.34 -3.34
N ASP A 116 -5.61 18.14 -3.12
CA ASP A 116 -4.33 17.96 -3.81
C ASP A 116 -3.70 16.60 -3.44
N ALA A 117 -3.76 16.20 -2.17
CA ALA A 117 -3.25 14.90 -1.72
C ALA A 117 -3.99 13.73 -2.37
N LEU A 118 -5.32 13.74 -2.37
CA LEU A 118 -6.16 12.71 -3.00
C LEU A 118 -5.86 12.58 -4.51
N ARG A 119 -5.79 13.71 -5.21
CA ARG A 119 -5.45 13.74 -6.65
C ARG A 119 -4.03 13.19 -6.90
N ARG A 120 -3.06 13.57 -6.08
CA ARG A 120 -1.67 13.09 -6.23
C ARG A 120 -1.53 11.61 -5.88
N GLU A 121 -2.28 11.11 -4.89
CA GLU A 121 -2.32 9.69 -4.54
C GLU A 121 -2.81 8.85 -5.72
N ALA A 122 -3.95 9.22 -6.31
CA ALA A 122 -4.50 8.54 -7.49
C ALA A 122 -3.52 8.55 -8.67
N LEU A 123 -2.95 9.71 -8.99
CA LEU A 123 -1.98 9.86 -10.08
C LEU A 123 -0.69 9.08 -9.83
N LEU A 124 -0.19 9.06 -8.58
CA LEU A 124 1.02 8.34 -8.24
C LEU A 124 0.81 6.83 -8.34
N ARG A 125 -0.31 6.31 -7.79
CA ARG A 125 -0.70 4.90 -7.93
C ARG A 125 -0.76 4.49 -9.41
N GLN A 126 -1.47 5.26 -10.24
CA GLN A 126 -1.61 4.97 -11.66
C GLN A 126 -0.25 4.95 -12.37
N ARG A 127 0.56 6.01 -12.20
CA ARG A 127 1.87 6.12 -12.86
C ARG A 127 2.82 4.99 -12.45
N LEU A 128 2.80 4.56 -11.19
CA LEU A 128 3.65 3.47 -10.73
C LEU A 128 3.27 2.14 -11.39
N ASN A 129 1.97 1.85 -11.48
CA ASN A 129 1.47 0.64 -12.15
C ASN A 129 1.72 0.66 -13.68
N GLU A 130 1.72 1.82 -14.32
CA GLU A 130 2.00 1.96 -15.75
C GLU A 130 3.50 1.95 -16.10
N ALA A 131 4.33 2.57 -15.25
CA ALA A 131 5.72 2.85 -15.60
C ALA A 131 6.71 1.77 -15.17
N ILE A 132 6.40 0.98 -14.14
CA ILE A 132 7.35 0.03 -13.55
C ILE A 132 6.85 -1.39 -13.76
N GLU A 133 7.51 -2.09 -14.68
CA GLU A 133 7.21 -3.49 -14.95
C GLU A 133 7.35 -4.33 -13.66
N LYS A 134 6.38 -5.20 -13.40
CA LYS A 134 6.33 -6.12 -12.24
C LYS A 134 6.26 -5.42 -10.87
N LEU A 135 5.95 -4.12 -10.81
CA LEU A 135 5.55 -3.44 -9.57
C LEU A 135 4.03 -3.42 -9.48
N PHE A 136 3.51 -3.59 -8.27
CA PHE A 136 2.11 -3.33 -7.95
C PHE A 136 2.00 -2.23 -6.89
N ALA A 137 1.35 -1.14 -7.26
CA ALA A 137 1.03 -0.01 -6.39
C ALA A 137 -0.44 -0.04 -5.98
N TYR A 138 -0.66 -0.13 -4.67
CA TYR A 138 -2.00 -0.08 -4.07
C TYR A 138 -2.24 1.27 -3.40
N SER A 139 -3.49 1.75 -3.44
CA SER A 139 -3.98 2.84 -2.60
C SER A 139 -5.44 2.55 -2.22
N ASP A 140 -5.84 3.03 -1.05
CA ASP A 140 -7.13 2.74 -0.41
C ASP A 140 -8.19 3.80 -0.75
N LEU A 141 -8.01 4.53 -1.85
CA LEU A 141 -9.01 5.48 -2.34
C LEU A 141 -10.28 4.70 -2.71
N GLU A 142 -11.38 4.94 -1.99
CA GLU A 142 -12.71 4.46 -2.36
C GLU A 142 -13.06 5.01 -3.76
N GLY A 143 -12.94 4.15 -4.78
CA GLY A 143 -13.25 4.52 -6.15
C GLY A 143 -12.40 3.80 -7.19
N ASP A 144 -12.45 2.47 -7.22
CA ASP A 144 -12.16 1.70 -8.42
C ASP A 144 -12.79 0.29 -8.29
N GLU A 145 -14.12 0.23 -8.13
CA GLU A 145 -14.89 -1.00 -8.37
C GLU A 145 -14.94 -1.38 -9.86
N ASN A 146 -14.18 -0.71 -10.74
CA ASN A 146 -14.37 -0.80 -12.19
C ASN A 146 -13.09 -0.89 -13.05
N TRP A 147 -11.94 -1.28 -12.52
CA TRP A 147 -10.72 -1.46 -13.35
C TRP A 147 -10.59 -2.83 -14.05
N PHE A 148 -11.54 -3.76 -13.86
CA PHE A 148 -11.54 -5.01 -14.62
C PHE A 148 -12.93 -5.32 -15.20
N THR A 149 -13.32 -4.58 -16.23
CA THR A 149 -14.06 -5.20 -17.32
C THR A 149 -13.17 -5.22 -18.56
N THR A 150 -12.98 -6.42 -19.10
CA THR A 150 -12.26 -6.79 -20.33
C THR A 150 -10.73 -6.92 -20.23
N ILE A 151 -10.26 -8.04 -19.67
CA ILE A 151 -9.23 -8.81 -20.40
C ILE A 151 -10.02 -9.64 -21.41
N ASP A 152 -9.92 -9.25 -22.68
CA ASP A 152 -10.37 -10.09 -23.79
C ASP A 152 -9.32 -11.19 -23.99
N ASP A 153 -9.68 -12.43 -23.65
CA ASP A 153 -8.89 -13.65 -23.85
C ASP A 153 -8.86 -14.06 -25.34
N SER A 154 -8.52 -13.14 -26.24
CA SER A 154 -8.43 -13.43 -27.68
C SER A 154 -7.14 -12.90 -28.31
N ASP A 155 -5.98 -13.30 -27.78
CA ASP A 155 -4.75 -13.26 -28.60
C ASP A 155 -3.71 -14.34 -28.28
N THR A 156 -4.16 -15.57 -28.00
CA THR A 156 -3.30 -16.76 -28.06
C THR A 156 -3.92 -17.91 -28.85
N ALA A 157 -3.84 -17.80 -30.18
CA ALA A 157 -3.69 -18.92 -31.10
C ALA A 157 -2.88 -18.35 -32.28
N GLY A 158 -1.61 -18.65 -32.52
CA GLY A 158 -0.86 -19.88 -32.33
C GLY A 158 0.06 -19.95 -33.56
N VAL A 159 1.36 -19.71 -33.39
CA VAL A 159 2.35 -20.00 -34.41
C VAL A 159 2.84 -21.42 -34.17
N VAL A 160 2.41 -22.38 -34.99
CA VAL A 160 3.20 -23.59 -35.32
C VAL A 160 2.74 -24.16 -36.67
N GLY A 161 3.68 -24.32 -37.62
CA GLY A 161 3.56 -25.19 -38.79
C GLY A 161 3.48 -24.49 -40.14
#